data_AF-A0A1W5D168-F1
#
_entry.id   AF-A0A1W5D168-F1
#
_cell.length_a   1.000
_cell.length_b   1.000
_cell.length_c   1.000
_cell.angle_alpha   90.00
_cell.angle_beta   90.00
_cell.angle_gamma   90.00
#
_symmetry.space_group_name_H-M   'P 1'
#
loop_
_entity.id
_entity.type
_entity.pdbx_description
1 polymer ?
#
loop_
_entity_poly.entity_id
_entity_poly.type
_entity_poly.pdbx_seq_one_letter_code
_entity_poly.pdbx_strand_id
1 'polypeptide(L)'
;MQPKSLTYVFFILTCPILAAYVAYHLMATKPSNHNLNVLKKPLALFSKQPLTGYYRDGYCRTGSEDKGNHAVAGVVTNEFLDFSASRGNDLRSIGLTGGCKWCLCTNRWKEAFDARKGDDDPIVPKVFLHATDESALSNGIGMDDLKKFAAEGEIAGERGKSAGAPVTPSDKAGGAVRETH
;
A
#
# COMPACT_ATOMS: atom_id res chain seq x y z
N MET A 1 16.03 -13.97 -75.58
CA MET A 1 14.78 -14.47 -74.95
C MET A 1 14.54 -13.65 -73.69
N GLN A 2 13.37 -13.03 -73.57
CA GLN A 2 12.87 -12.25 -72.41
C GLN A 2 11.64 -13.00 -71.84
N PRO A 3 10.98 -12.60 -70.74
CA PRO A 3 11.24 -11.52 -69.77
C PRO A 3 11.56 -12.13 -68.36
N LYS A 4 11.40 -11.56 -67.15
CA LYS A 4 10.72 -10.36 -66.60
C LYS A 4 11.52 -9.75 -65.44
N SER A 5 11.19 -8.51 -65.08
CA SER A 5 11.44 -7.91 -63.76
C SER A 5 10.36 -8.33 -62.75
N LEU A 6 10.67 -8.33 -61.45
CA LEU A 6 9.67 -8.05 -60.42
C LEU A 6 10.25 -7.27 -59.23
N THR A 7 9.91 -5.99 -59.17
CA THR A 7 10.16 -5.09 -58.03
C THR A 7 9.61 -5.68 -56.74
N TYR A 8 10.44 -5.82 -55.69
CA TYR A 8 9.95 -6.19 -54.36
C TYR A 8 9.33 -4.95 -53.70
N VAL A 9 8.03 -4.76 -53.92
CA VAL A 9 7.27 -3.57 -53.48
C VAL A 9 7.21 -3.49 -51.96
N PHE A 10 7.33 -2.27 -51.43
CA PHE A 10 7.08 -1.93 -50.03
C PHE A 10 5.64 -2.30 -49.61
N PHE A 11 5.44 -3.52 -49.11
CA PHE A 11 4.32 -3.81 -48.22
C PHE A 11 4.72 -3.52 -46.78
N ILE A 12 4.87 -2.23 -46.46
CA ILE A 12 4.62 -1.76 -45.09
C ILE A 12 3.13 -1.95 -44.86
N LEU A 13 2.76 -3.16 -44.45
CA LEU A 13 1.50 -3.43 -43.81
C LEU A 13 1.48 -2.64 -42.51
N THR A 14 0.90 -1.44 -42.56
CA THR A 14 0.35 -0.70 -41.41
C THR A 14 -0.81 -1.49 -40.83
N CYS A 15 -0.52 -2.71 -40.38
CA CYS A 15 -1.50 -3.73 -40.11
C CYS A 15 -2.38 -3.28 -38.94
N PRO A 16 -3.67 -2.95 -39.17
CA PRO A 16 -4.54 -2.46 -38.10
C PRO A 16 -4.73 -3.54 -37.03
N ILE A 17 -4.56 -4.82 -37.40
CA ILE A 17 -4.55 -5.96 -36.48
C ILE A 17 -3.35 -5.87 -35.52
N LEU A 18 -2.16 -5.49 -35.98
CA LEU A 18 -0.99 -5.36 -35.09
C LEU A 18 -1.15 -4.15 -34.16
N ALA A 19 -1.64 -3.02 -34.67
CA ALA A 19 -1.95 -1.84 -33.84
C ALA A 19 -3.03 -2.16 -32.79
N ALA A 20 -4.10 -2.86 -33.19
CA ALA A 20 -5.16 -3.31 -32.29
C ALA A 20 -4.68 -4.38 -31.29
N TYR A 21 -3.77 -5.27 -31.68
CA TYR A 21 -3.20 -6.30 -30.80
C TYR A 21 -2.26 -5.69 -29.74
N VAL A 22 -1.44 -4.71 -30.13
CA VAL A 22 -0.61 -3.92 -29.20
C VAL A 22 -1.49 -3.08 -28.28
N ALA A 23 -2.54 -2.42 -28.81
CA ALA A 23 -3.49 -1.67 -27.99
C ALA A 23 -4.27 -2.60 -27.02
N TYR A 24 -4.66 -3.79 -27.46
CA TYR A 24 -5.34 -4.79 -26.64
C TYR A 24 -4.44 -5.28 -25.49
N HIS A 25 -3.18 -5.62 -25.76
CA HIS A 25 -2.21 -5.98 -24.71
C HIS A 25 -1.90 -4.82 -23.76
N LEU A 26 -1.82 -3.58 -24.25
CA LEU A 26 -1.68 -2.40 -23.41
C LEU A 26 -2.92 -2.19 -22.50
N MET A 27 -4.13 -2.45 -23.00
CA MET A 27 -5.37 -2.33 -22.23
C MET A 27 -5.62 -3.51 -21.26
N ALA A 28 -5.16 -4.72 -21.62
CA ALA A 28 -5.40 -5.96 -20.86
C ALA A 28 -4.64 -6.07 -19.53
N THR A 29 -3.93 -5.03 -19.12
CA THR A 29 -3.13 -5.01 -17.87
C THR A 29 -3.73 -4.16 -16.75
N LYS A 30 -4.93 -3.58 -16.92
CA LYS A 30 -5.60 -2.83 -15.84
C LYS A 30 -6.16 -3.80 -14.77
N PRO A 31 -5.62 -3.84 -13.53
CA PRO A 31 -6.05 -4.81 -12.53
C PRO A 31 -7.40 -4.40 -11.94
N SER A 32 -8.47 -5.13 -12.24
CA SER A 32 -9.85 -4.77 -11.89
C SER A 32 -10.24 -5.10 -10.44
N ASN A 33 -9.42 -4.68 -9.48
CA ASN A 33 -9.77 -4.63 -8.06
C ASN A 33 -8.95 -3.51 -7.41
N HIS A 34 -9.43 -2.28 -7.54
CA HIS A 34 -8.81 -1.11 -6.96
C HIS A 34 -9.36 -0.89 -5.55
N ASN A 35 -8.71 -1.47 -4.53
CA ASN A 35 -8.87 -0.98 -3.16
C ASN A 35 -8.73 0.54 -3.15
N LEU A 36 -9.63 1.25 -2.47
CA LEU A 36 -9.53 2.69 -2.30
C LEU A 36 -8.84 3.02 -0.98
N ASN A 37 -8.10 4.11 -0.96
CA ASN A 37 -7.61 4.70 0.27
C ASN A 37 -8.69 5.61 0.91
N VAL A 38 -8.41 6.09 2.13
CA VAL A 38 -9.30 7.01 2.87
C VAL A 38 -9.56 8.34 2.15
N LEU A 39 -8.75 8.70 1.15
CA LEU A 39 -8.95 9.85 0.26
C LEU A 39 -9.81 9.52 -0.99
N LYS A 40 -10.41 8.32 -1.05
CA LYS A 40 -11.18 7.75 -2.18
C LYS A 40 -10.43 7.74 -3.53
N LYS A 41 -9.09 7.66 -3.47
CA LYS A 41 -8.19 7.41 -4.60
C LYS A 41 -7.72 5.94 -4.57
N PRO A 42 -7.16 5.38 -5.66
CA PRO A 42 -6.58 4.04 -5.62
C PRO A 42 -5.52 3.90 -4.51
N LEU A 43 -5.54 2.78 -3.79
CA LEU A 43 -4.63 2.48 -2.69
C LEU A 43 -3.18 2.36 -3.20
N ALA A 44 -2.26 3.10 -2.57
CA ALA A 44 -0.84 3.05 -2.92
C ALA A 44 -0.08 1.90 -2.23
N LEU A 45 1.04 1.51 -2.84
CA LEU A 45 2.02 0.62 -2.21
C LEU A 45 2.64 1.32 -1.00
N PHE A 46 2.60 0.72 0.18
CA PHE A 46 3.11 1.35 1.40
C PHE A 46 4.58 1.03 1.69
N SER A 47 4.93 -0.27 1.74
CA SER A 47 6.29 -0.73 2.01
C SER A 47 6.56 -2.16 1.53
N LYS A 48 7.74 -2.37 0.94
CA LYS A 48 8.28 -3.71 0.64
C LYS A 48 9.46 -4.10 1.55
N GLN A 49 10.02 -3.16 2.31
CA GLN A 49 11.14 -3.36 3.23
C GLN A 49 10.95 -2.46 4.47
N PRO A 50 10.41 -2.98 5.59
CA PRO A 50 9.91 -4.34 5.78
C PRO A 50 8.68 -4.63 4.90
N LEU A 51 8.50 -5.89 4.51
CA LEU A 51 7.37 -6.33 3.68
C LEU A 51 6.10 -6.39 4.53
N THR A 52 5.13 -5.53 4.21
CA THR A 52 3.94 -5.31 5.06
C THR A 52 2.63 -5.66 4.36
N GLY A 53 1.50 -5.33 5.00
CA GLY A 53 0.15 -5.72 4.61
C GLY A 53 -0.21 -7.12 5.10
N TYR A 54 -1.48 -7.39 5.39
CA TYR A 54 -1.98 -8.71 5.81
C TYR A 54 -1.62 -9.80 4.76
N TYR A 55 -1.74 -9.44 3.48
CA TYR A 55 -1.42 -10.30 2.33
C TYR A 55 0.08 -10.37 1.98
N ARG A 56 0.95 -9.65 2.71
CA ARG A 56 2.40 -9.58 2.47
C ARG A 56 2.80 -9.19 1.04
N ASP A 57 2.02 -8.30 0.42
CA ASP A 57 2.29 -7.70 -0.90
C ASP A 57 2.78 -6.22 -0.81
N GLY A 58 2.79 -5.65 0.39
CA GLY A 58 3.19 -4.28 0.69
C GLY A 58 2.08 -3.23 0.65
N TYR A 59 0.81 -3.63 0.46
CA TYR A 59 -0.35 -2.75 0.53
C TYR A 59 -1.12 -2.98 1.82
N CYS A 60 -1.66 -1.91 2.44
CA CYS A 60 -2.52 -2.03 3.62
C CYS A 60 -3.98 -2.35 3.22
N ARG A 61 -4.19 -3.22 2.23
CA ARG A 61 -5.52 -3.68 1.83
C ARG A 61 -6.00 -4.80 2.75
N THR A 62 -7.29 -4.78 3.04
CA THR A 62 -7.98 -5.74 3.92
C THR A 62 -8.83 -6.75 3.13
N GLY A 63 -9.46 -7.67 3.84
CA GLY A 63 -10.45 -8.60 3.29
C GLY A 63 -11.23 -9.34 4.39
N SER A 64 -12.17 -10.20 3.97
CA SER A 64 -13.11 -10.90 4.86
C SER A 64 -12.45 -11.77 5.94
N GLU A 65 -11.24 -12.22 5.65
CA GLU A 65 -10.39 -13.11 6.43
C GLU A 65 -9.47 -12.36 7.42
N ASP A 66 -9.21 -11.07 7.19
CA ASP A 66 -8.44 -10.23 8.09
C ASP A 66 -9.33 -9.67 9.21
N LYS A 67 -9.38 -10.40 10.32
CA LYS A 67 -10.21 -10.02 11.48
C LYS A 67 -9.62 -8.88 12.31
N GLY A 68 -8.34 -8.55 12.14
CA GLY A 68 -7.69 -7.40 12.77
C GLY A 68 -7.85 -6.09 11.98
N ASN A 69 -8.20 -6.22 10.69
CA ASN A 69 -8.30 -5.14 9.71
C ASN A 69 -7.02 -4.29 9.66
N HIS A 70 -5.96 -4.81 9.04
CA HIS A 70 -4.63 -4.20 8.92
C HIS A 70 -4.61 -3.06 7.87
N ALA A 71 -5.56 -2.14 7.97
CA ALA A 71 -5.84 -1.09 6.99
C ALA A 71 -4.98 0.18 7.18
N VAL A 72 -4.46 0.42 8.39
CA VAL A 72 -3.79 1.69 8.76
C VAL A 72 -2.31 1.65 8.38
N ALA A 73 -1.90 2.49 7.42
CA ALA A 73 -0.51 2.60 6.99
C ALA A 73 0.30 3.49 7.94
N GLY A 74 0.82 2.93 9.03
CA GLY A 74 1.56 3.66 10.06
C GLY A 74 3.08 3.58 9.92
N VAL A 75 3.79 4.60 10.39
CA VAL A 75 5.19 4.46 10.85
C VAL A 75 5.18 4.32 12.36
N VAL A 76 5.66 3.18 12.85
CA VAL A 76 5.70 2.88 14.29
C VAL A 76 6.84 3.62 14.98
N THR A 77 6.62 4.00 16.23
CA THR A 77 7.58 4.61 17.15
C THR A 77 8.04 3.56 18.17
N ASN A 78 9.08 3.83 18.96
CA ASN A 78 9.45 2.89 20.04
C ASN A 78 8.39 2.90 21.16
N GLU A 79 7.80 4.05 21.39
CA GLU A 79 6.76 4.36 22.37
C GLU A 79 5.44 3.64 22.03
N PHE A 80 5.07 3.59 20.74
CA PHE A 80 3.97 2.74 20.28
C PHE A 80 4.28 1.24 20.44
N LEU A 81 5.51 0.81 20.13
CA LEU A 81 5.90 -0.60 20.27
C LEU A 81 5.87 -1.04 21.75
N ASP A 82 6.31 -0.19 22.68
CA ASP A 82 6.21 -0.40 24.13
C ASP A 82 4.75 -0.43 24.59
N PHE A 83 3.95 0.53 24.12
CA PHE A 83 2.51 0.59 24.40
C PHE A 83 1.79 -0.66 23.90
N SER A 84 1.97 -1.05 22.63
CA SER A 84 1.30 -2.21 22.02
C SER A 84 1.71 -3.53 22.71
N ALA A 85 2.99 -3.68 23.07
CA ALA A 85 3.45 -4.80 23.89
C ALA A 85 2.76 -4.84 25.27
N SER A 86 2.58 -3.69 25.93
CA SER A 86 1.82 -3.60 27.20
C SER A 86 0.33 -3.93 27.06
N ARG A 87 -0.20 -3.91 25.82
CA ARG A 87 -1.57 -4.30 25.44
C ARG A 87 -1.67 -5.71 24.84
N GLY A 88 -0.63 -6.53 24.96
CA GLY A 88 -0.61 -7.92 24.49
C GLY A 88 -0.29 -8.12 23.00
N ASN A 89 0.24 -7.09 22.33
CA ASN A 89 0.63 -7.10 20.92
C ASN A 89 2.10 -6.68 20.78
N ASP A 90 3.03 -7.57 21.15
CA ASP A 90 4.47 -7.31 20.98
C ASP A 90 4.90 -7.45 19.52
N LEU A 91 4.90 -6.33 18.81
CA LEU A 91 5.35 -6.23 17.43
C LEU A 91 6.89 -6.28 17.27
N ARG A 92 7.68 -6.25 18.36
CA ARG A 92 9.14 -6.48 18.27
C ARG A 92 9.46 -7.96 18.06
N SER A 93 8.61 -8.86 18.56
CA SER A 93 8.70 -10.30 18.28
C SER A 93 8.69 -10.66 16.78
N ILE A 94 8.06 -9.82 15.95
CA ILE A 94 8.03 -9.95 14.48
C ILE A 94 9.07 -9.06 13.76
N GLY A 95 9.99 -8.44 14.50
CA GLY A 95 11.13 -7.70 13.97
C GLY A 95 10.92 -6.22 13.70
N LEU A 96 9.86 -5.57 14.21
CA LEU A 96 9.68 -4.13 14.05
C LEU A 96 10.51 -3.32 15.07
N THR A 97 10.98 -2.15 14.63
CA THR A 97 11.64 -1.12 15.43
C THR A 97 11.05 0.26 15.13
N GLY A 98 11.33 1.26 15.97
CA GLY A 98 10.93 2.64 15.69
C GLY A 98 11.45 3.10 14.32
N GLY A 99 10.55 3.67 13.50
CA GLY A 99 10.79 4.04 12.11
C GLY A 99 10.28 3.04 11.07
N CYS A 100 9.91 1.81 11.45
CA CYS A 100 9.35 0.85 10.50
C CYS A 100 7.98 1.29 9.94
N LYS A 101 7.82 1.20 8.61
CA LYS A 101 6.51 1.29 7.93
C LYS A 101 5.75 -0.03 8.09
N TRP A 102 4.56 0.02 8.65
CA TRP A 102 3.74 -1.18 8.87
C TRP A 102 2.23 -0.92 8.76
N CYS A 103 1.52 -1.88 8.16
CA CYS A 103 0.06 -1.91 8.10
C CYS A 103 -0.50 -2.47 9.41
N LEU A 104 -1.00 -1.58 10.27
CA LEU A 104 -1.44 -1.89 11.63
C LEU A 104 -2.91 -2.31 11.67
N CYS A 105 -3.27 -3.25 12.56
CA CYS A 105 -4.67 -3.48 12.93
C CYS A 105 -5.37 -2.17 13.31
N THR A 106 -6.54 -1.92 12.71
CA THR A 106 -7.36 -0.70 12.92
C THR A 106 -7.63 -0.47 14.41
N ASN A 107 -7.94 -1.55 15.15
CA ASN A 107 -8.19 -1.50 16.58
C ASN A 107 -6.95 -1.16 17.43
N ARG A 108 -5.75 -1.56 17.00
CA ARG A 108 -4.50 -1.28 17.73
C ARG A 108 -4.00 0.15 17.51
N TRP A 109 -4.28 0.73 16.34
CA TRP A 109 -4.13 2.18 16.15
C TRP A 109 -5.16 2.98 16.95
N LYS A 110 -6.44 2.55 16.95
CA LYS A 110 -7.51 3.14 17.78
C LYS A 110 -7.16 3.13 19.28
N GLU A 111 -6.66 1.99 19.78
CA GLU A 111 -6.25 1.81 21.18
C GLU A 111 -5.14 2.79 21.59
N ALA A 112 -4.17 3.04 20.72
CA ALA A 112 -3.14 4.05 20.95
C ALA A 112 -3.70 5.48 20.87
N PHE A 113 -4.53 5.77 19.86
CA PHE A 113 -5.17 7.07 19.67
C PHE A 113 -6.07 7.47 20.85
N ASP A 114 -6.80 6.52 21.44
CA ASP A 114 -7.67 6.77 22.60
C ASP A 114 -6.87 6.94 23.91
N ALA A 115 -5.66 6.38 24.00
CA ALA A 115 -4.79 6.47 25.17
C ALA A 115 -3.86 7.70 25.19
N ARG A 116 -3.87 8.51 24.12
CA ARG A 116 -2.91 9.62 23.92
C ARG A 116 -3.15 10.81 24.85
N LYS A 117 -2.08 11.54 25.14
CA LYS A 117 -2.08 12.78 25.95
C LYS A 117 -2.22 14.05 25.12
N GLY A 118 -1.92 13.99 23.82
CA GLY A 118 -1.95 15.09 22.87
C GLY A 118 -1.90 14.60 21.42
N ASP A 119 -2.04 15.50 20.45
CA ASP A 119 -1.97 15.17 19.02
C ASP A 119 -0.51 15.05 18.49
N ASP A 120 0.46 15.31 19.38
CA ASP A 120 1.91 15.11 19.25
C ASP A 120 2.43 13.84 19.95
N ASP A 121 1.59 13.13 20.72
CA ASP A 121 2.00 11.99 21.55
C ASP A 121 2.60 10.85 20.70
N PRO A 122 3.88 10.46 20.93
CA PRO A 122 4.55 9.45 20.13
C PRO A 122 3.97 8.05 20.26
N ILE A 123 3.08 7.75 21.22
CA ILE A 123 2.42 6.43 21.25
C ILE A 123 1.50 6.21 20.04
N VAL A 124 1.12 7.24 19.29
CA VAL A 124 0.22 7.12 18.13
C VAL A 124 1.03 7.16 16.81
N PRO A 125 1.11 6.04 16.06
CA PRO A 125 1.84 5.99 14.79
C PRO A 125 1.33 7.02 13.78
N LYS A 126 2.25 7.76 13.15
CA LYS A 126 1.88 8.71 12.09
C LYS A 126 1.49 7.98 10.80
N VAL A 127 0.41 8.43 10.16
CA VAL A 127 -0.37 7.69 9.16
C VAL A 127 -0.16 8.23 7.74
N PHE A 128 0.00 7.33 6.77
CA PHE A 128 0.07 7.67 5.35
C PHE A 128 -1.31 7.48 4.71
N LEU A 129 -2.07 8.57 4.59
CA LEU A 129 -3.44 8.61 4.09
C LEU A 129 -3.57 8.07 2.65
N HIS A 130 -2.56 8.27 1.79
CA HIS A 130 -2.59 7.75 0.42
C HIS A 130 -2.43 6.21 0.34
N ALA A 131 -1.93 5.58 1.40
CA ALA A 131 -1.65 4.14 1.50
C ALA A 131 -2.50 3.42 2.56
N THR A 132 -3.39 4.15 3.25
CA THR A 132 -4.33 3.63 4.25
C THR A 132 -5.67 3.32 3.59
N ASP A 133 -6.13 2.06 3.66
CA ASP A 133 -7.35 1.57 2.99
C ASP A 133 -8.61 2.20 3.59
N GLU A 134 -9.65 2.39 2.76
CA GLU A 134 -10.89 3.08 3.17
C GLU A 134 -11.62 2.42 4.34
N SER A 135 -11.41 1.12 4.56
CA SER A 135 -11.90 0.35 5.71
C SER A 135 -11.29 0.79 7.06
N ALA A 136 -10.20 1.57 7.06
CA ALA A 136 -9.66 2.19 8.27
C ALA A 136 -10.62 3.22 8.90
N LEU A 137 -11.59 3.75 8.16
CA LEU A 137 -12.66 4.63 8.66
C LEU A 137 -13.81 3.85 9.34
N SER A 138 -13.50 2.66 9.87
CA SER A 138 -14.40 1.84 10.68
C SER A 138 -14.10 2.02 12.17
N ASN A 139 -14.84 1.30 13.03
CA ASN A 139 -14.56 1.15 14.47
C ASN A 139 -14.37 2.47 15.24
N GLY A 140 -15.03 3.55 14.78
CA GLY A 140 -14.99 4.87 15.40
C GLY A 140 -13.76 5.72 15.08
N ILE A 141 -12.95 5.38 14.06
CA ILE A 141 -11.91 6.28 13.53
C ILE A 141 -12.55 7.29 12.56
N GLY A 142 -12.48 8.58 12.88
CA GLY A 142 -12.84 9.65 11.96
C GLY A 142 -11.74 9.95 10.95
N MET A 143 -12.12 10.45 9.77
CA MET A 143 -11.14 10.93 8.77
C MET A 143 -10.29 12.08 9.31
N ASP A 144 -10.85 12.92 10.18
CA ASP A 144 -10.12 14.01 10.82
C ASP A 144 -9.19 13.54 11.95
N ASP A 145 -9.39 12.33 12.48
CA ASP A 145 -8.48 11.71 13.45
C ASP A 145 -7.23 11.18 12.76
N LEU A 146 -7.40 10.52 11.61
CA LEU A 146 -6.28 10.15 10.73
C LEU A 146 -5.51 11.40 10.23
N LYS A 147 -6.20 12.53 9.98
CA LYS A 147 -5.53 13.78 9.57
C LYS A 147 -4.64 14.38 10.65
N LYS A 148 -5.07 14.42 11.93
CA LYS A 148 -4.25 14.91 13.06
C LYS A 148 -2.91 14.17 13.17
N PHE A 149 -2.95 12.88 12.83
CA PHE A 149 -1.80 11.98 12.86
C PHE A 149 -1.19 11.70 11.49
N ALA A 150 -1.56 12.44 10.45
CA ALA A 150 -1.00 12.20 9.13
C ALA A 150 0.51 12.50 9.09
N ALA A 151 1.25 11.75 8.28
CA ALA A 151 2.67 11.97 8.03
C ALA A 151 2.90 13.28 7.26
N GLU A 152 4.13 13.81 7.33
CA GLU A 152 4.48 15.03 6.60
C GLU A 152 4.28 14.85 5.08
N GLY A 153 3.60 15.80 4.46
CA GLY A 153 3.24 15.76 3.04
C GLY A 153 1.84 15.20 2.74
N GLU A 154 1.21 14.45 3.64
CA GLU A 154 -0.10 13.81 3.36
C GLU A 154 -1.28 14.79 3.33
N ILE A 155 -1.21 15.88 4.11
CA ILE A 155 -2.26 16.90 4.21
C ILE A 155 -2.10 17.98 3.12
N ALA A 156 -0.90 18.13 2.56
CA ALA A 156 -0.61 19.09 1.51
C ALA A 156 -0.74 18.43 0.13
N GLY A 157 -1.76 18.81 -0.64
CA GLY A 157 -1.91 18.33 -2.01
C GLY A 157 -0.67 18.63 -2.86
N GLU A 158 -0.09 17.58 -3.43
CA GLU A 158 0.88 17.59 -4.54
C GLU A 158 2.19 18.38 -4.32
N ARG A 159 3.20 17.73 -3.72
CA ARG A 159 4.62 18.08 -3.98
C ARG A 159 5.52 16.85 -4.18
N GLY A 160 6.03 16.71 -5.41
CA GLY A 160 7.26 15.98 -5.72
C GLY A 160 7.12 14.50 -6.10
N LYS A 161 7.60 14.16 -7.30
CA LYS A 161 7.86 12.77 -7.69
C LYS A 161 9.09 12.24 -6.94
N SER A 162 8.94 11.15 -6.18
CA SER A 162 10.04 10.26 -5.80
C SER A 162 9.76 8.84 -6.28
N ALA A 163 9.93 8.63 -7.59
CA ALA A 163 9.76 7.32 -8.21
C ALA A 163 10.91 6.37 -7.82
N GLY A 164 10.74 5.65 -6.71
CA GLY A 164 11.60 4.51 -6.37
C GLY A 164 11.52 3.44 -7.46
N ALA A 165 12.65 3.13 -8.09
CA ALA A 165 12.69 2.21 -9.22
C ALA A 165 12.30 0.77 -8.81
N PRO A 166 11.73 -0.05 -9.72
CA PRO A 166 11.37 -1.42 -9.41
C PRO A 166 12.62 -2.29 -9.33
N VAL A 167 12.95 -2.78 -8.13
CA VAL A 167 13.83 -3.94 -7.98
C VAL A 167 12.98 -5.20 -8.19
N THR A 168 13.52 -6.17 -8.93
CA THR A 168 12.83 -7.41 -9.31
C THR A 168 12.62 -8.36 -8.12
N PRO A 169 11.64 -9.29 -8.20
CA PRO A 169 11.34 -10.20 -7.10
C PRO A 169 12.41 -11.29 -6.93
N SER A 170 12.54 -11.79 -5.69
CA SER A 170 13.12 -13.09 -5.38
C SER A 170 12.07 -13.90 -4.63
N ASP A 171 11.65 -15.01 -5.20
CA ASP A 171 10.47 -15.74 -4.73
C ASP A 171 10.76 -16.53 -3.44
N LYS A 172 10.16 -16.08 -2.33
CA LYS A 172 9.91 -16.92 -1.16
C LYS A 172 8.51 -16.62 -0.61
N ALA A 173 7.63 -17.63 -0.67
CA ALA A 173 6.29 -17.55 -0.09
C ALA A 173 6.39 -17.49 1.44
N GLY A 174 6.26 -16.28 1.99
CA GLY A 174 6.19 -16.06 3.44
C GLY A 174 4.80 -16.39 3.99
N GLY A 175 4.74 -17.27 4.99
CA GLY A 175 3.49 -17.55 5.71
C GLY A 175 2.97 -16.32 6.45
N ALA A 176 1.67 -16.28 6.72
CA ALA A 176 1.02 -15.18 7.42
C ALA A 176 1.43 -15.13 8.90
N VAL A 177 2.53 -14.42 9.20
CA VAL A 177 2.83 -13.88 10.54
C VAL A 177 1.71 -12.91 10.89
N ARG A 178 0.96 -13.15 11.97
CA ARG A 178 -0.24 -12.39 12.37
C ARG A 178 0.04 -11.54 13.61
N GLU A 179 -0.54 -10.35 13.66
CA GLU A 179 -0.68 -9.58 14.91
C GLU A 179 -1.67 -10.29 15.84
N THR A 180 -1.46 -10.22 17.16
CA THR A 180 -2.41 -10.76 18.13
C THR A 180 -3.63 -9.84 18.22
N HIS A 181 -4.80 -10.42 17.93
CA HIS A 181 -6.07 -9.71 17.83
C HIS A 181 -6.57 -9.32 19.23
#